data_AF-A0A2K5N7C1-F1
#
_entry.id   AF-A0A2K5N7C1-F1
#
_cell.length_a   1.000
_cell.length_b   1.000
_cell.length_c   1.000
_cell.angle_alpha   90.00
_cell.angle_beta   90.00
_cell.angle_gamma   90.00
#
_symmetry.space_group_name_H-M   'P 1'
#
loop_
_entity.id
_entity.type
_entity.pdbx_description
1 polymer ?
#
loop_
_entity_poly.entity_id
_entity_poly.type
_entity_poly.pdbx_seq_one_letter_code
_entity_poly.pdbx_strand_id
1 'polypeptide(L)'
;VEQSPPQSPGPGKAGDAPNRRSGHVRGARVLSPPGRRARLSSPGPSSSSEAREELRRRLRGLIERSRVMIFSKSYCPHSTRVKELFSSLGVECNVLELDQVDDGAKVQEVLSEITNQKTVPNVFVNKVHVGGCDQTFQAYQSGLLQKLLQEDSAYDYDLIIVGGGSGGLSCAKEAAILGKKVMVLDFVVPSPQGTSWGLGGTCVNVGCIPKKLMHQAALLGQALCDSRKFGWEYNQQVKHNWETMTKAIQNHISSLNWGYRLSLREKAVAYVNSYGEFVEHHKIKATNKKGQETYYTAAQFVIATGERPRYLGIQGDKEYCITSDDLFSLPYCPGKTLVVGASYVALECAGFLAGLGLDVTVMVRSILLRGFDQEMAEKVGSYMEQHGVKFLRKFIPVMVLLAIGRDSCTRKMGLEKIGVKINEKSGKIPVNDVEQTSVPYVYAVGDISEGKPELTPVAIQSGKLLARRLFGASLEKIYHTLFWPLEWTVAGRENNTCYAKIICNKLDHDRVIGFHILGPNASEVTQGFAAAMKCGLTKRLLDDTIGIHPTCGEVFTTLEITKSSGLDITQKGCG
;
A
#
# COMPACT_ATOMS: atom_id res chain seq x y z
N VAL A 1 -20.34 -66.76 0.47
CA VAL A 1 -20.28 -68.18 0.09
C VAL A 1 -19.70 -68.22 -1.30
N GLU A 2 -18.48 -68.76 -1.45
CA GLU A 2 -17.83 -69.06 -2.75
C GLU A 2 -17.56 -67.83 -3.67
N GLN A 3 -16.65 -67.86 -4.65
CA GLN A 3 -15.40 -68.63 -4.87
C GLN A 3 -14.45 -67.72 -5.69
N SER A 4 -13.14 -68.03 -5.74
CA SER A 4 -12.13 -67.25 -6.50
C SER A 4 -11.67 -68.03 -7.78
N PRO A 5 -10.69 -67.61 -8.61
CA PRO A 5 -10.94 -67.43 -10.05
C PRO A 5 -10.04 -68.27 -10.99
N PRO A 6 -10.19 -68.11 -12.31
CA PRO A 6 -9.08 -68.15 -13.27
C PRO A 6 -8.90 -66.77 -13.95
N GLN A 7 -7.72 -66.13 -13.92
CA GLN A 7 -6.50 -66.39 -14.72
C GLN A 7 -6.58 -65.95 -16.19
N SER A 8 -5.45 -65.41 -16.68
CA SER A 8 -5.26 -64.87 -18.02
C SER A 8 -4.01 -65.49 -18.69
N PRO A 9 -3.96 -65.49 -20.03
CA PRO A 9 -2.71 -65.53 -20.77
C PRO A 9 -2.59 -64.42 -21.84
N GLY A 10 -1.36 -63.96 -22.08
CA GLY A 10 -0.94 -63.41 -23.38
C GLY A 10 -0.04 -64.45 -24.09
N PRO A 11 0.87 -64.04 -25.01
CA PRO A 11 1.04 -62.75 -25.68
C PRO A 11 0.98 -62.87 -27.24
N GLY A 12 1.12 -61.75 -27.97
CA GLY A 12 1.24 -61.75 -29.44
C GLY A 12 2.15 -60.61 -29.95
N LYS A 13 2.86 -60.80 -31.08
CA LYS A 13 3.91 -59.90 -31.58
C LYS A 13 3.87 -59.66 -33.10
N ALA A 14 4.19 -58.42 -33.46
CA ALA A 14 5.00 -57.97 -34.60
C ALA A 14 4.49 -58.12 -36.07
N GLY A 15 5.03 -57.23 -36.91
CA GLY A 15 5.01 -57.27 -38.38
C GLY A 15 4.10 -56.22 -39.06
N ASP A 16 4.54 -55.47 -40.06
CA ASP A 16 5.92 -55.08 -40.44
C ASP A 16 5.91 -53.83 -41.37
N ALA A 17 7.08 -53.28 -41.70
CA ALA A 17 7.25 -52.17 -42.65
C ALA A 17 7.99 -52.59 -43.94
N PRO A 18 7.71 -51.95 -45.09
CA PRO A 18 8.76 -51.15 -45.74
C PRO A 18 8.24 -49.83 -46.37
N ASN A 19 8.97 -48.71 -46.54
CA ASN A 19 10.41 -48.37 -46.67
C ASN A 19 10.96 -48.39 -48.12
N ARG A 20 11.92 -47.49 -48.41
CA ARG A 20 12.67 -47.18 -49.68
C ARG A 20 12.05 -46.08 -50.58
N ARG A 21 12.82 -45.19 -51.27
CA ARG A 21 14.28 -44.91 -51.24
C ARG A 21 14.71 -43.56 -51.85
N SER A 22 15.70 -42.91 -51.18
CA SER A 22 16.92 -42.22 -51.70
C SER A 22 16.93 -41.30 -52.95
N GLY A 23 17.57 -40.13 -52.79
CA GLY A 23 18.19 -39.34 -53.88
C GLY A 23 19.20 -38.31 -53.34
N HIS A 24 20.40 -38.24 -53.94
CA HIS A 24 21.45 -37.24 -53.69
C HIS A 24 21.90 -36.67 -55.04
N VAL A 25 22.56 -35.49 -55.07
CA VAL A 25 23.80 -35.16 -55.85
C VAL A 25 23.93 -33.65 -56.20
N ARG A 26 25.08 -33.07 -55.78
CA ARG A 26 25.78 -31.84 -56.27
C ARG A 26 25.06 -30.47 -56.21
N GLY A 27 25.87 -29.42 -56.33
CA GLY A 27 25.47 -28.00 -56.38
C GLY A 27 26.45 -27.18 -57.24
N ALA A 28 26.30 -25.85 -57.29
CA ALA A 28 27.11 -24.97 -58.15
C ALA A 28 27.35 -23.55 -57.55
N ARG A 29 28.41 -22.87 -58.02
CA ARG A 29 28.71 -21.45 -57.79
C ARG A 29 28.21 -20.59 -58.97
N VAL A 30 27.49 -19.49 -58.70
CA VAL A 30 27.41 -18.26 -59.53
C VAL A 30 27.06 -17.12 -58.52
N LEU A 31 27.91 -16.15 -58.21
CA LEU A 31 28.29 -14.91 -58.93
C LEU A 31 27.14 -13.92 -59.19
N SER A 32 27.32 -12.66 -58.75
CA SER A 32 26.38 -11.54 -58.91
C SER A 32 26.45 -10.93 -60.32
N PRO A 33 25.39 -10.22 -60.77
CA PRO A 33 25.52 -8.77 -61.08
C PRO A 33 24.20 -7.98 -60.78
N PRO A 34 23.91 -6.80 -61.39
CA PRO A 34 24.28 -5.50 -60.82
C PRO A 34 23.08 -4.57 -60.55
N GLY A 35 23.31 -3.49 -59.77
CA GLY A 35 22.24 -2.56 -59.34
C GLY A 35 21.94 -1.37 -60.28
N ARG A 36 20.87 -0.64 -59.96
CA ARG A 36 20.58 0.73 -60.44
C ARG A 36 20.20 1.66 -59.28
N ARG A 37 20.54 2.94 -59.41
CA ARG A 37 20.38 3.98 -58.37
C ARG A 37 18.91 4.39 -58.16
N ALA A 38 18.54 4.62 -56.90
CA ALA A 38 17.49 5.57 -56.51
C ALA A 38 18.11 6.69 -55.64
N ARG A 39 17.41 7.83 -55.50
CA ARG A 39 17.97 9.06 -54.92
C ARG A 39 18.21 8.97 -53.40
N LEU A 40 19.27 9.64 -52.94
CA LEU A 40 19.41 10.05 -51.54
C LEU A 40 18.34 11.10 -51.21
N SER A 41 17.57 10.88 -50.14
CA SER A 41 16.77 11.90 -49.45
C SER A 41 17.56 12.52 -48.30
N SER A 42 17.24 13.76 -47.94
CA SER A 42 17.93 14.52 -46.89
C SER A 42 17.76 13.94 -45.48
N PRO A 43 18.68 14.23 -44.53
CA PRO A 43 18.52 13.87 -43.12
C PRO A 43 17.29 14.54 -42.47
N GLY A 44 16.70 13.87 -41.48
CA GLY A 44 15.72 14.46 -40.57
C GLY A 44 16.34 15.35 -39.48
N PRO A 45 15.53 15.99 -38.63
CA PRO A 45 16.02 16.85 -37.53
C PRO A 45 16.85 16.07 -36.50
N SER A 46 17.81 16.76 -35.87
CA SER A 46 18.85 16.14 -35.05
C SER A 46 18.42 15.83 -33.62
N SER A 47 18.89 14.68 -33.10
CA SER A 47 18.70 14.21 -31.72
C SER A 47 19.24 15.14 -30.62
N SER A 48 19.98 16.18 -30.98
CA SER A 48 20.43 17.24 -30.07
C SER A 48 19.31 18.15 -29.57
N SER A 49 18.18 18.23 -30.28
CA SER A 49 17.13 19.21 -29.97
C SER A 49 16.29 18.80 -28.76
N GLU A 50 15.80 17.54 -28.73
CA GLU A 50 14.95 17.05 -27.64
C GLU A 50 15.70 16.99 -26.29
N ALA A 51 16.97 16.57 -26.31
CA ALA A 51 17.81 16.54 -25.12
C ALA A 51 18.04 17.95 -24.51
N ARG A 52 18.06 19.00 -25.34
CA ARG A 52 18.24 20.39 -24.89
C ARG A 52 16.98 20.94 -24.21
N GLU A 53 15.79 20.64 -24.74
CA GLU A 53 14.52 21.00 -24.08
C GLU A 53 14.23 20.14 -22.83
N GLU A 54 14.63 18.87 -22.79
CA GLU A 54 14.55 18.08 -21.55
C GLU A 54 15.42 18.70 -20.44
N LEU A 55 16.65 19.10 -20.76
CA LEU A 55 17.53 19.80 -19.84
C LEU A 55 16.92 21.13 -19.37
N ARG A 56 16.31 21.89 -20.29
CA ARG A 56 15.59 23.13 -20.00
C ARG A 56 14.43 22.93 -19.04
N ARG A 57 13.62 21.87 -19.27
CA ARG A 57 12.51 21.44 -18.41
C ARG A 57 12.99 21.05 -17.01
N ARG A 58 14.09 20.28 -16.92
CA ARG A 58 14.74 19.92 -15.65
C ARG A 58 15.22 21.15 -14.87
N LEU A 59 15.83 22.13 -15.55
CA LEU A 59 16.34 23.35 -14.90
C LEU A 59 15.20 24.26 -14.40
N ARG A 60 14.13 24.46 -15.19
CA ARG A 60 12.91 25.15 -14.72
C ARG A 60 12.31 24.44 -13.51
N GLY A 61 12.20 23.11 -13.57
CA GLY A 61 11.70 22.30 -12.46
C GLY A 61 12.54 22.34 -11.18
N LEU A 62 13.84 22.69 -11.24
CA LEU A 62 14.67 22.96 -10.06
C LEU A 62 14.42 24.36 -9.49
N ILE A 63 14.33 25.38 -10.36
CA ILE A 63 14.04 26.77 -9.98
C ILE A 63 12.65 26.87 -9.33
N GLU A 64 11.65 26.19 -9.88
CA GLU A 64 10.25 26.24 -9.41
C GLU A 64 10.01 25.60 -8.04
N ARG A 65 10.87 24.66 -7.61
CA ARG A 65 10.77 23.91 -6.35
C ARG A 65 11.63 24.50 -5.22
N SER A 66 12.54 25.41 -5.55
CA SER A 66 13.56 25.91 -4.63
C SER A 66 13.21 27.31 -4.13
N ARG A 67 13.10 27.50 -2.82
CA ARG A 67 12.94 28.85 -2.22
C ARG A 67 14.12 29.75 -2.58
N VAL A 68 15.33 29.20 -2.53
CA VAL A 68 16.55 29.78 -3.11
C VAL A 68 17.25 28.71 -3.93
N MET A 69 17.60 29.03 -5.18
CA MET A 69 18.40 28.19 -6.07
C MET A 69 19.67 28.94 -6.46
N ILE A 70 20.83 28.31 -6.28
CA ILE A 70 22.14 28.86 -6.63
C ILE A 70 22.83 27.92 -7.61
N PHE A 71 22.90 28.31 -8.88
CA PHE A 71 23.80 27.66 -9.84
C PHE A 71 25.20 28.24 -9.65
N SER A 72 26.16 27.37 -9.36
CA SER A 72 27.45 27.72 -8.76
C SER A 72 28.60 26.99 -9.48
N LYS A 73 29.85 27.30 -9.12
CA LYS A 73 30.98 26.37 -9.26
C LYS A 73 31.77 26.31 -7.96
N SER A 74 32.26 25.15 -7.58
CA SER A 74 32.84 24.93 -6.23
C SER A 74 34.09 25.78 -5.97
N TYR A 75 34.86 26.07 -7.02
CA TYR A 75 36.04 26.95 -6.98
C TYR A 75 35.74 28.46 -7.12
N CYS A 76 34.48 28.89 -7.22
CA CYS A 76 34.11 30.28 -7.52
C CYS A 76 33.94 31.12 -6.23
N PRO A 77 34.84 32.08 -5.90
CA PRO A 77 34.76 32.85 -4.65
C PRO A 77 33.48 33.71 -4.58
N HIS A 78 33.00 34.24 -5.71
CA HIS A 78 31.74 34.96 -5.76
C HIS A 78 30.53 34.07 -5.41
N SER A 79 30.61 32.76 -5.71
CA SER A 79 29.56 31.80 -5.35
C SER A 79 29.62 31.46 -3.86
N THR A 80 30.82 31.39 -3.26
CA THR A 80 31.01 31.23 -1.82
C THR A 80 30.38 32.38 -1.04
N ARG A 81 30.68 33.65 -1.40
CA ARG A 81 30.10 34.85 -0.75
C ARG A 81 28.57 34.84 -0.72
N VAL A 82 27.91 34.35 -1.77
CA VAL A 82 26.45 34.26 -1.83
C VAL A 82 25.91 33.17 -0.89
N LYS A 83 26.56 32.01 -0.82
CA LYS A 83 26.18 30.93 0.11
C LYS A 83 26.35 31.38 1.57
N GLU A 84 27.46 32.06 1.87
CA GLU A 84 27.73 32.67 3.18
C GLU A 84 26.66 33.72 3.54
N LEU A 85 26.26 34.58 2.59
CA LEU A 85 25.18 35.54 2.80
C LEU A 85 23.87 34.85 3.19
N PHE A 86 23.36 33.91 2.39
CA PHE A 86 22.10 33.23 2.73
C PHE A 86 22.21 32.40 4.03
N SER A 87 23.38 31.79 4.31
CA SER A 87 23.64 31.11 5.58
C SER A 87 23.59 32.07 6.77
N SER A 88 24.09 33.31 6.63
CA SER A 88 24.01 34.35 7.66
C SER A 88 22.58 34.84 7.91
N LEU A 89 21.69 34.68 6.92
CA LEU A 89 20.26 34.99 7.00
C LEU A 89 19.42 33.80 7.51
N GLY A 90 20.04 32.65 7.82
CA GLY A 90 19.33 31.43 8.22
C GLY A 90 18.48 30.81 7.10
N VAL A 91 18.82 31.07 5.83
CA VAL A 91 18.05 30.60 4.67
C VAL A 91 18.75 29.42 4.01
N GLU A 92 18.13 28.24 4.10
CA GLU A 92 18.55 27.04 3.39
C GLU A 92 18.42 27.22 1.87
N CYS A 93 19.45 26.79 1.12
CA CYS A 93 19.58 27.03 -0.31
C CYS A 93 19.88 25.73 -1.06
N ASN A 94 19.17 25.49 -2.17
CA ASN A 94 19.55 24.45 -3.12
C ASN A 94 20.70 24.95 -3.99
N VAL A 95 21.80 24.20 -4.03
CA VAL A 95 23.00 24.54 -4.82
C VAL A 95 23.24 23.47 -5.88
N LEU A 96 23.55 23.91 -7.11
CA LEU A 96 24.05 23.03 -8.17
C LEU A 96 25.44 23.50 -8.62
N GLU A 97 26.46 22.73 -8.28
CA GLU A 97 27.85 22.98 -8.68
C GLU A 97 28.08 22.49 -10.12
N LEU A 98 28.18 23.43 -11.07
CA LEU A 98 28.28 23.17 -12.51
C LEU A 98 29.63 22.60 -12.95
N ASP A 99 30.58 22.47 -12.04
CA ASP A 99 31.87 21.79 -12.18
C ASP A 99 31.88 20.36 -11.61
N GLN A 100 30.81 19.94 -10.92
CA GLN A 100 30.68 18.61 -10.30
C GLN A 100 29.59 17.74 -10.97
N VAL A 101 29.14 18.12 -12.17
CA VAL A 101 28.11 17.38 -12.94
C VAL A 101 28.52 17.25 -14.41
N ASP A 102 28.34 16.07 -15.00
CA ASP A 102 28.91 15.69 -16.30
C ASP A 102 28.46 16.60 -17.46
N ASP A 103 27.21 17.07 -17.41
CA ASP A 103 26.61 17.99 -18.40
C ASP A 103 26.74 19.48 -18.04
N GLY A 104 27.58 19.83 -17.05
CA GLY A 104 27.65 21.17 -16.45
C GLY A 104 27.86 22.32 -17.44
N ALA A 105 28.62 22.10 -18.52
CA ALA A 105 28.78 23.09 -19.60
C ALA A 105 27.47 23.34 -20.38
N LYS A 106 26.71 22.29 -20.70
CA LYS A 106 25.41 22.38 -21.37
C LYS A 106 24.36 23.01 -20.45
N VAL A 107 24.42 22.70 -19.15
CA VAL A 107 23.59 23.36 -18.14
C VAL A 107 23.89 24.87 -18.11
N GLN A 108 25.15 25.28 -18.12
CA GLN A 108 25.54 26.69 -18.14
C GLN A 108 25.07 27.40 -19.43
N GLU A 109 25.09 26.71 -20.57
CA GLU A 109 24.56 27.21 -21.85
C GLU A 109 23.04 27.43 -21.79
N VAL A 110 22.25 26.41 -21.42
CA VAL A 110 20.79 26.51 -21.34
C VAL A 110 20.33 27.45 -20.21
N LEU A 111 21.07 27.54 -19.11
CA LEU A 111 20.80 28.52 -18.05
C LEU A 111 21.03 29.95 -18.55
N SER A 112 22.04 30.19 -19.40
CA SER A 112 22.24 31.48 -20.06
C SER A 112 21.10 31.84 -21.02
N GLU A 113 20.40 30.87 -21.63
CA GLU A 113 19.19 31.13 -22.43
C GLU A 113 17.98 31.50 -21.56
N ILE A 114 17.91 30.98 -20.33
CA ILE A 114 16.81 31.25 -19.38
C ILE A 114 16.98 32.62 -18.71
N THR A 115 18.22 33.07 -18.50
CA THR A 115 18.55 34.21 -17.63
C THR A 115 19.27 35.38 -18.32
N ASN A 116 19.72 35.20 -19.56
CA ASN A 116 20.73 36.04 -20.23
C ASN A 116 22.06 36.21 -19.47
N GLN A 117 22.32 35.42 -18.42
CA GLN A 117 23.53 35.49 -17.61
C GLN A 117 24.41 34.24 -17.80
N LYS A 118 25.63 34.45 -18.32
CA LYS A 118 26.64 33.40 -18.54
C LYS A 118 27.50 33.08 -17.32
N THR A 119 27.49 33.94 -16.30
CA THR A 119 28.37 33.88 -15.12
C THR A 119 27.71 33.17 -13.93
N VAL A 120 28.55 32.56 -13.08
CA VAL A 120 28.19 32.04 -11.75
C VAL A 120 28.68 32.98 -10.63
N PRO A 121 28.01 33.07 -9.48
CA PRO A 121 26.75 32.41 -9.16
C PRO A 121 25.59 32.99 -10.00
N ASN A 122 24.59 32.16 -10.28
CA ASN A 122 23.34 32.56 -10.92
C ASN A 122 22.20 32.18 -9.98
N VAL A 123 21.55 33.19 -9.42
CA VAL A 123 20.76 33.11 -8.19
C VAL A 123 19.28 33.36 -8.49
N PHE A 124 18.42 32.50 -7.95
CA PHE A 124 16.97 32.68 -7.93
C PHE A 124 16.46 32.66 -6.49
N VAL A 125 15.48 33.51 -6.19
CA VAL A 125 14.72 33.49 -4.93
C VAL A 125 13.24 33.52 -5.29
N ASN A 126 12.46 32.57 -4.79
CA ASN A 126 11.03 32.40 -5.10
C ASN A 126 10.71 32.56 -6.59
N LYS A 127 11.44 31.81 -7.44
CA LYS A 127 11.37 31.82 -8.92
C LYS A 127 11.86 33.10 -9.61
N VAL A 128 12.04 34.21 -8.90
CA VAL A 128 12.61 35.46 -9.43
C VAL A 128 14.11 35.30 -9.59
N HIS A 129 14.63 35.55 -10.79
CA HIS A 129 16.08 35.61 -11.05
C HIS A 129 16.65 36.89 -10.44
N VAL A 130 17.49 36.75 -9.41
CA VAL A 130 18.16 37.85 -8.71
C VAL A 130 19.47 38.23 -9.43
N GLY A 131 20.10 37.27 -10.11
CA GLY A 131 21.29 37.51 -10.94
C GLY A 131 22.58 36.99 -10.34
N GLY A 132 23.64 37.77 -10.48
CA GLY A 132 24.99 37.47 -9.99
C GLY A 132 25.18 37.78 -8.51
N CYS A 133 26.43 37.62 -8.05
CA CYS A 133 26.79 37.94 -6.67
C CYS A 133 26.49 39.40 -6.33
N ASP A 134 26.88 40.34 -7.18
CA ASP A 134 26.81 41.76 -6.83
C ASP A 134 25.35 42.26 -6.89
N GLN A 135 24.52 41.74 -7.81
CA GLN A 135 23.07 41.95 -7.79
C GLN A 135 22.41 41.35 -6.55
N THR A 136 22.86 40.18 -6.07
CA THR A 136 22.32 39.55 -4.85
C THR A 136 22.64 40.38 -3.60
N PHE A 137 23.86 40.91 -3.49
CA PHE A 137 24.23 41.82 -2.40
C PHE A 137 23.53 43.19 -2.52
N GLN A 138 23.30 43.71 -3.74
CA GLN A 138 22.50 44.92 -3.95
C GLN A 138 21.02 44.71 -3.57
N ALA A 139 20.44 43.55 -3.89
CA ALA A 139 19.09 43.17 -3.45
C ALA A 139 19.02 43.07 -1.92
N TYR A 140 20.07 42.56 -1.25
CA TYR A 140 20.16 42.49 0.20
C TYR A 140 20.25 43.88 0.87
N GLN A 141 21.07 44.78 0.33
CA GLN A 141 21.23 46.14 0.84
C GLN A 141 19.97 47.01 0.64
N SER A 142 19.21 46.78 -0.44
CA SER A 142 17.99 47.53 -0.76
C SER A 142 16.73 47.00 -0.07
N GLY A 143 16.83 45.93 0.74
CA GLY A 143 15.67 45.26 1.33
C GLY A 143 14.84 44.42 0.34
N LEU A 144 15.22 44.40 -0.93
CA LEU A 144 14.54 43.62 -1.97
C LEU A 144 14.70 42.11 -1.75
N LEU A 145 15.87 41.66 -1.32
CA LEU A 145 16.10 40.24 -1.02
C LEU A 145 15.23 39.79 0.16
N GLN A 146 15.11 40.63 1.18
CA GLN A 146 14.27 40.40 2.35
C GLN A 146 12.79 40.33 1.93
N LYS A 147 12.32 41.18 1.01
CA LYS A 147 10.98 41.07 0.41
C LYS A 147 10.79 39.82 -0.44
N LEU A 148 11.76 39.43 -1.26
CA LEU A 148 11.70 38.20 -2.05
C LEU A 148 11.74 36.93 -1.17
N LEU A 149 12.34 37.02 0.03
CA LEU A 149 12.31 35.98 1.06
C LEU A 149 11.04 36.04 1.93
N GLN A 150 10.39 37.22 2.04
CA GLN A 150 9.14 37.50 2.73
C GLN A 150 7.98 37.74 1.74
N GLU A 151 7.69 36.75 0.90
CA GLU A 151 6.34 36.64 0.37
C GLU A 151 5.50 35.79 1.34
N ASP A 152 4.29 36.27 1.65
CA ASP A 152 3.23 35.39 2.15
C ASP A 152 3.13 34.19 1.21
N SER A 153 2.98 32.98 1.78
CA SER A 153 2.71 31.82 0.94
C SER A 153 1.44 32.10 0.14
N ALA A 154 1.52 32.05 -1.20
CA ALA A 154 0.40 32.31 -2.12
C ALA A 154 -0.81 31.37 -1.95
N TYR A 155 -0.74 30.48 -0.96
CA TYR A 155 -1.74 29.56 -0.51
C TYR A 155 -1.71 29.48 1.04
N ASP A 156 -2.82 29.14 1.67
CA ASP A 156 -2.95 29.04 3.13
C ASP A 156 -2.01 27.96 3.74
N TYR A 157 -1.67 26.92 2.98
CA TYR A 157 -0.85 25.79 3.42
C TYR A 157 0.15 25.33 2.34
N ASP A 158 1.28 24.74 2.74
CA ASP A 158 2.15 23.99 1.83
C ASP A 158 1.44 22.72 1.33
N LEU A 159 0.70 22.07 2.22
CA LEU A 159 0.09 20.76 1.99
C LEU A 159 -1.29 20.66 2.64
N ILE A 160 -2.31 20.32 1.86
CA ILE A 160 -3.59 19.83 2.37
C ILE A 160 -3.71 18.32 2.11
N ILE A 161 -3.92 17.55 3.18
CA ILE A 161 -4.30 16.15 3.12
C ILE A 161 -5.82 16.06 3.24
N VAL A 162 -6.47 15.30 2.35
CA VAL A 162 -7.89 15.00 2.42
C VAL A 162 -8.08 13.52 2.78
N GLY A 163 -8.41 13.26 4.04
CA GLY A 163 -8.55 11.93 4.65
C GLY A 163 -7.61 11.74 5.84
N GLY A 164 -8.17 11.69 7.05
CA GLY A 164 -7.45 11.45 8.31
C GLY A 164 -7.17 9.97 8.59
N GLY A 165 -6.98 9.16 7.54
CA GLY A 165 -6.63 7.75 7.62
C GLY A 165 -5.14 7.49 7.81
N SER A 166 -4.75 6.22 7.86
CA SER A 166 -3.38 5.79 8.18
C SER A 166 -2.30 6.37 7.25
N GLY A 167 -2.59 6.48 5.95
CA GLY A 167 -1.67 7.13 5.00
C GLY A 167 -1.63 8.65 5.14
N GLY A 168 -2.80 9.28 5.21
CA GLY A 168 -2.93 10.73 5.34
C GLY A 168 -2.28 11.29 6.61
N LEU A 169 -2.56 10.69 7.77
CA LEU A 169 -1.92 11.06 9.05
C LEU A 169 -0.41 10.83 9.05
N SER A 170 0.08 9.83 8.30
CA SER A 170 1.51 9.56 8.21
C SER A 170 2.21 10.58 7.31
N CYS A 171 1.61 10.89 6.15
CA CYS A 171 2.08 11.97 5.27
C CYS A 171 2.09 13.33 5.98
N ALA A 172 1.03 13.67 6.70
CA ALA A 172 0.89 14.96 7.37
C ALA A 172 1.93 15.16 8.49
N LYS A 173 2.15 14.15 9.34
CA LYS A 173 3.13 14.22 10.43
C LYS A 173 4.56 14.27 9.89
N GLU A 174 4.86 13.54 8.81
CA GLU A 174 6.19 13.54 8.20
C GLU A 174 6.47 14.89 7.49
N ALA A 175 5.50 15.45 6.76
CA ALA A 175 5.64 16.76 6.11
C ALA A 175 5.80 17.92 7.11
N ALA A 176 5.12 17.85 8.26
CA ALA A 176 5.27 18.84 9.33
C ALA A 176 6.64 18.75 10.04
N ILE A 177 7.22 17.54 10.17
CA ILE A 177 8.62 17.37 10.63
C ILE A 177 9.60 17.99 9.63
N LEU A 178 9.26 17.99 8.33
CA LEU A 178 10.01 18.67 7.26
C LEU A 178 9.67 20.18 7.15
N GLY A 179 9.21 20.79 8.25
CA GLY A 179 9.03 22.24 8.39
C GLY A 179 7.86 22.84 7.59
N LYS A 180 6.90 22.03 7.13
CA LYS A 180 5.78 22.50 6.30
C LYS A 180 4.55 22.90 7.12
N LYS A 181 3.83 23.91 6.63
CA LYS A 181 2.52 24.33 7.11
C LYS A 181 1.45 23.40 6.54
N VAL A 182 1.02 22.42 7.34
CA VAL A 182 0.17 21.30 6.89
C VAL A 182 -1.25 21.39 7.49
N MET A 183 -2.27 21.07 6.68
CA MET A 183 -3.63 20.80 7.16
C MET A 183 -4.08 19.37 6.81
N VAL A 184 -4.83 18.75 7.73
CA VAL A 184 -5.57 17.51 7.52
C VAL A 184 -7.07 17.80 7.61
N LEU A 185 -7.77 17.62 6.49
CA LEU A 185 -9.23 17.51 6.45
C LEU A 185 -9.61 16.05 6.66
N ASP A 186 -10.48 15.78 7.64
CA ASP A 186 -11.07 14.45 7.84
C ASP A 186 -12.57 14.59 8.13
N PHE A 187 -13.39 13.68 7.60
CA PHE A 187 -14.82 13.69 7.87
C PHE A 187 -15.45 12.31 7.67
N VAL A 188 -15.98 11.75 8.76
CA VAL A 188 -16.66 10.46 8.74
C VAL A 188 -18.14 10.66 8.43
N VAL A 189 -18.47 10.63 7.13
CA VAL A 189 -19.86 10.48 6.66
C VAL A 189 -20.47 9.24 7.34
N PRO A 190 -21.59 9.36 8.07
CA PRO A 190 -22.16 8.21 8.78
C PRO A 190 -22.53 7.04 7.86
N SER A 191 -22.60 5.83 8.42
CA SER A 191 -23.27 4.71 7.76
C SER A 191 -24.79 4.98 7.62
N PRO A 192 -25.53 4.22 6.81
CA PRO A 192 -27.00 4.25 6.79
C PRO A 192 -27.65 4.02 8.17
N GLN A 193 -26.96 3.30 9.06
CA GLN A 193 -27.39 3.03 10.43
C GLN A 193 -26.97 4.15 11.43
N GLY A 194 -26.38 5.24 10.94
CA GLY A 194 -25.97 6.41 11.72
C GLY A 194 -24.58 6.33 12.34
N THR A 195 -23.87 5.22 12.22
CA THR A 195 -22.55 5.01 12.84
C THR A 195 -21.49 5.95 12.25
N SER A 196 -20.72 6.60 13.14
CA SER A 196 -19.62 7.52 12.80
C SER A 196 -18.59 7.53 13.94
N TRP A 197 -17.33 7.89 13.68
CA TRP A 197 -16.20 7.63 14.57
C TRP A 197 -15.13 8.74 14.56
N GLY A 198 -14.02 8.54 15.30
CA GLY A 198 -12.97 9.54 15.50
C GLY A 198 -11.79 9.48 14.52
N LEU A 199 -10.84 10.41 14.71
CA LEU A 199 -9.65 10.54 13.85
C LEU A 199 -8.81 9.25 13.83
N GLY A 200 -8.36 8.83 12.63
CA GLY A 200 -7.58 7.60 12.43
C GLY A 200 -8.03 6.75 11.23
N GLY A 201 -9.20 7.05 10.65
CA GLY A 201 -9.78 6.33 9.52
C GLY A 201 -10.13 4.87 9.81
N THR A 202 -10.29 4.09 8.74
CA THR A 202 -10.81 2.71 8.77
C THR A 202 -10.04 1.80 9.71
N CYS A 203 -8.70 1.74 9.60
CA CYS A 203 -7.86 0.81 10.36
C CYS A 203 -8.04 0.92 11.88
N VAL A 204 -8.16 2.15 12.38
CA VAL A 204 -8.21 2.47 13.82
C VAL A 204 -9.59 2.19 14.37
N ASN A 205 -10.65 2.61 13.67
CA ASN A 205 -12.00 2.67 14.21
C ASN A 205 -12.88 1.47 13.83
N VAL A 206 -12.73 0.96 12.60
CA VAL A 206 -13.66 0.00 11.98
C VAL A 206 -12.92 -1.02 11.10
N GLY A 207 -11.72 -1.42 11.54
CA GLY A 207 -10.78 -2.18 10.73
C GLY A 207 -9.81 -2.98 11.59
N CYS A 208 -8.52 -2.94 11.24
CA CYS A 208 -7.50 -3.84 11.78
C CYS A 208 -7.43 -3.87 13.33
N ILE A 209 -7.61 -2.73 14.01
CA ILE A 209 -7.55 -2.64 15.48
C ILE A 209 -8.73 -3.41 16.12
N PRO A 210 -10.01 -3.00 15.96
CA PRO A 210 -11.13 -3.75 16.56
C PRO A 210 -11.23 -5.18 16.02
N LYS A 211 -10.89 -5.44 14.75
CA LYS A 211 -10.83 -6.80 14.19
C LYS A 211 -9.84 -7.68 14.94
N LYS A 212 -8.59 -7.25 15.17
CA LYS A 212 -7.59 -8.07 15.88
C LYS A 212 -7.95 -8.22 17.37
N LEU A 213 -8.61 -7.23 17.98
CA LEU A 213 -9.09 -7.32 19.37
C LEU A 213 -10.28 -8.29 19.53
N MET A 214 -11.29 -8.25 18.65
CA MET A 214 -12.40 -9.22 18.67
C MET A 214 -11.92 -10.64 18.30
N HIS A 215 -10.96 -10.75 17.37
CA HIS A 215 -10.30 -12.03 17.08
C HIS A 215 -9.52 -12.57 18.29
N GLN A 216 -8.81 -11.71 19.04
CA GLN A 216 -8.16 -12.12 20.28
C GLN A 216 -9.16 -12.60 21.35
N ALA A 217 -10.34 -11.97 21.46
CA ALA A 217 -11.39 -12.44 22.36
C ALA A 217 -11.90 -13.86 21.98
N ALA A 218 -12.03 -14.15 20.68
CA ALA A 218 -12.34 -15.49 20.19
C ALA A 218 -11.20 -16.51 20.48
N LEU A 219 -9.94 -16.12 20.27
CA LEU A 219 -8.77 -16.97 20.60
C LEU A 219 -8.68 -17.25 22.10
N LEU A 220 -9.00 -16.29 22.97
CA LEU A 220 -9.08 -16.50 24.42
C LEU A 220 -10.21 -17.48 24.80
N GLY A 221 -11.33 -17.46 24.08
CA GLY A 221 -12.38 -18.48 24.22
C GLY A 221 -11.87 -19.89 23.93
N GLN A 222 -11.08 -20.06 22.86
CA GLN A 222 -10.45 -21.34 22.52
C GLN A 222 -9.36 -21.74 23.53
N ALA A 223 -8.54 -20.80 23.97
CA ALA A 223 -7.51 -21.02 24.98
C ALA A 223 -8.08 -21.46 26.35
N LEU A 224 -9.29 -21.01 26.71
CA LEU A 224 -10.01 -21.49 27.91
C LEU A 224 -10.49 -22.95 27.77
N CYS A 225 -10.79 -23.42 26.55
CA CYS A 225 -11.08 -24.84 26.32
C CYS A 225 -9.80 -25.69 26.38
N ASP A 226 -8.71 -25.17 25.81
CA ASP A 226 -7.41 -25.86 25.78
C ASP A 226 -6.72 -25.86 27.16
N SER A 227 -6.92 -24.86 28.01
CA SER A 227 -6.30 -24.77 29.35
C SER A 227 -6.62 -25.95 30.26
N ARG A 228 -7.82 -26.55 30.14
CA ARG A 228 -8.19 -27.79 30.87
C ARG A 228 -7.23 -28.94 30.59
N LYS A 229 -6.69 -29.03 29.37
CA LYS A 229 -5.72 -30.05 28.95
C LYS A 229 -4.32 -29.81 29.52
N PHE A 230 -4.07 -28.60 30.02
CA PHE A 230 -2.88 -28.23 30.81
C PHE A 230 -3.17 -28.20 32.32
N GLY A 231 -4.27 -28.80 32.80
CA GLY A 231 -4.59 -28.91 34.23
C GLY A 231 -5.29 -27.71 34.87
N TRP A 232 -5.81 -26.76 34.09
CA TRP A 232 -6.60 -25.66 34.64
C TRP A 232 -8.03 -26.09 34.98
N GLU A 233 -8.34 -26.18 36.27
CA GLU A 233 -9.67 -26.50 36.79
C GLU A 233 -10.52 -25.23 37.00
N TYR A 234 -11.79 -25.27 36.57
CA TYR A 234 -12.76 -24.21 36.85
C TYR A 234 -14.21 -24.73 36.84
N ASN A 235 -14.98 -24.32 37.84
CA ASN A 235 -16.30 -24.89 38.17
C ASN A 235 -17.47 -24.29 37.36
N GLN A 236 -17.26 -23.18 36.65
CA GLN A 236 -18.33 -22.44 35.97
C GLN A 236 -18.29 -22.61 34.46
N GLN A 237 -19.47 -22.64 33.83
CA GLN A 237 -19.58 -22.46 32.38
C GLN A 237 -19.26 -21.01 32.03
N VAL A 238 -18.04 -20.75 31.55
CA VAL A 238 -17.61 -19.41 31.11
C VAL A 238 -18.46 -18.97 29.91
N LYS A 239 -18.96 -17.74 29.94
CA LYS A 239 -19.79 -17.12 28.88
C LYS A 239 -19.17 -15.80 28.47
N HIS A 240 -19.10 -15.56 27.16
CA HIS A 240 -18.67 -14.28 26.61
C HIS A 240 -19.74 -13.19 26.81
N ASN A 241 -19.32 -11.97 27.15
CA ASN A 241 -20.20 -10.80 27.25
C ASN A 241 -19.82 -9.76 26.18
N TRP A 242 -20.69 -9.60 25.19
CA TRP A 242 -20.48 -8.71 24.05
C TRP A 242 -20.28 -7.24 24.43
N GLU A 243 -21.12 -6.70 25.32
CA GLU A 243 -21.06 -5.30 25.75
C GLU A 243 -19.72 -4.99 26.47
N THR A 244 -19.25 -5.92 27.29
CA THR A 244 -17.96 -5.79 27.99
C THR A 244 -16.80 -5.73 26.98
N MET A 245 -16.82 -6.59 25.96
CA MET A 245 -15.83 -6.58 24.89
C MET A 245 -15.90 -5.29 24.06
N THR A 246 -17.07 -4.90 23.55
CA THR A 246 -17.20 -3.69 22.72
C THR A 246 -16.86 -2.42 23.49
N LYS A 247 -17.29 -2.29 24.76
CA LYS A 247 -16.93 -1.18 25.65
C LYS A 247 -15.43 -1.06 25.86
N ALA A 248 -14.73 -2.17 26.12
CA ALA A 248 -13.28 -2.18 26.25
C ALA A 248 -12.57 -1.77 24.95
N ILE A 249 -13.02 -2.29 23.80
CA ILE A 249 -12.47 -1.96 22.47
C ILE A 249 -12.72 -0.49 22.12
N GLN A 250 -13.92 0.04 22.34
CA GLN A 250 -14.27 1.42 22.03
C GLN A 250 -13.57 2.43 22.96
N ASN A 251 -13.29 2.06 24.21
CA ASN A 251 -12.41 2.85 25.09
C ASN A 251 -10.98 2.94 24.52
N HIS A 252 -10.42 1.83 24.02
CA HIS A 252 -9.10 1.82 23.38
C HIS A 252 -9.08 2.65 22.09
N ILE A 253 -10.10 2.52 21.23
CA ILE A 253 -10.23 3.33 20.01
C ILE A 253 -10.33 4.83 20.34
N SER A 254 -11.11 5.19 21.37
CA SER A 254 -11.23 6.58 21.83
C SER A 254 -9.88 7.16 22.30
N SER A 255 -9.07 6.35 23.00
CA SER A 255 -7.70 6.71 23.38
C SER A 255 -6.81 6.94 22.15
N LEU A 256 -6.87 6.06 21.14
CA LEU A 256 -6.15 6.25 19.87
C LEU A 256 -6.60 7.51 19.13
N ASN A 257 -7.91 7.79 19.05
CA ASN A 257 -8.44 9.01 18.40
C ASN A 257 -7.91 10.28 19.08
N TRP A 258 -7.85 10.28 20.41
CA TRP A 258 -7.29 11.39 21.19
C TRP A 258 -5.78 11.53 20.96
N GLY A 259 -5.03 10.42 21.01
CA GLY A 259 -3.60 10.39 20.74
C GLY A 259 -3.23 10.89 19.34
N TYR A 260 -4.00 10.56 18.30
CA TYR A 260 -3.81 11.14 16.96
C TYR A 260 -4.06 12.65 16.94
N ARG A 261 -5.11 13.15 17.58
CA ARG A 261 -5.41 14.60 17.65
C ARG A 261 -4.32 15.37 18.41
N LEU A 262 -3.84 14.83 19.52
CA LEU A 262 -2.71 15.39 20.25
C LEU A 262 -1.44 15.41 19.38
N SER A 263 -1.12 14.29 18.73
CA SER A 263 0.12 14.18 17.97
C SER A 263 0.16 14.96 16.65
N LEU A 264 -0.99 15.41 16.15
CA LEU A 264 -1.08 16.46 15.12
C LEU A 264 -0.81 17.86 15.72
N ARG A 265 -1.45 18.19 16.85
CA ARG A 265 -1.26 19.48 17.55
C ARG A 265 0.19 19.73 17.95
N GLU A 266 0.87 18.71 18.49
CA GLU A 266 2.30 18.73 18.85
C GLU A 266 3.22 19.10 17.66
N LYS A 267 2.78 18.87 16.43
CA LYS A 267 3.53 19.11 15.18
C LYS A 267 2.95 20.28 14.39
N ALA A 268 2.17 21.15 15.03
CA ALA A 268 1.49 22.29 14.44
C ALA A 268 0.61 21.96 13.20
N VAL A 269 0.18 20.70 13.03
CA VAL A 269 -0.69 20.31 11.92
C VAL A 269 -2.11 20.77 12.22
N ALA A 270 -2.68 21.59 11.33
CA ALA A 270 -4.06 22.02 11.42
C ALA A 270 -5.00 20.82 11.18
N TYR A 271 -5.78 20.42 12.18
CA TYR A 271 -6.79 19.37 12.03
C TYR A 271 -8.19 19.98 11.92
N VAL A 272 -8.87 19.73 10.81
CA VAL A 272 -10.20 20.28 10.52
C VAL A 272 -11.18 19.13 10.24
N ASN A 273 -12.20 19.02 11.08
CA ASN A 273 -13.25 17.99 10.98
C ASN A 273 -14.35 18.41 9.98
N SER A 274 -13.99 18.44 8.70
CA SER A 274 -14.84 18.92 7.60
C SER A 274 -14.62 18.10 6.34
N TYR A 275 -15.69 17.90 5.57
CA TYR A 275 -15.65 17.22 4.28
C TYR A 275 -14.95 18.11 3.24
N GLY A 276 -13.91 17.58 2.59
CA GLY A 276 -13.13 18.30 1.58
C GLY A 276 -13.67 18.09 0.17
N GLU A 277 -14.07 19.18 -0.49
CA GLU A 277 -14.52 19.20 -1.89
C GLU A 277 -13.68 20.23 -2.67
N PHE A 278 -12.97 19.79 -3.71
CA PHE A 278 -12.28 20.71 -4.62
C PHE A 278 -13.30 21.60 -5.36
N VAL A 279 -12.96 22.87 -5.51
CA VAL A 279 -13.83 23.86 -6.18
C VAL A 279 -13.16 24.48 -7.40
N GLU A 280 -11.85 24.70 -7.33
CA GLU A 280 -11.01 25.15 -8.44
C GLU A 280 -9.55 24.71 -8.20
N HIS A 281 -8.64 25.07 -9.10
CA HIS A 281 -7.23 24.69 -8.95
C HIS A 281 -6.62 25.30 -7.68
N HIS A 282 -5.79 24.52 -6.98
CA HIS A 282 -5.18 24.87 -5.69
C HIS A 282 -6.13 25.23 -4.53
N LYS A 283 -7.46 25.07 -4.66
CA LYS A 283 -8.44 25.51 -3.66
C LYS A 283 -9.48 24.45 -3.32
N ILE A 284 -9.69 24.24 -2.03
CA ILE A 284 -10.63 23.27 -1.48
C ILE A 284 -11.63 23.94 -0.56
N LYS A 285 -12.87 23.47 -0.63
CA LYS A 285 -13.96 23.79 0.27
C LYS A 285 -14.03 22.74 1.37
N ALA A 286 -14.26 23.19 2.60
CA ALA A 286 -14.33 22.37 3.80
C ALA A 286 -15.68 22.58 4.48
N THR A 287 -16.60 21.63 4.32
CA THR A 287 -17.95 21.71 4.91
C THR A 287 -18.00 20.91 6.22
N ASN A 288 -18.28 21.58 7.34
CA ASN A 288 -18.33 20.93 8.66
C ASN A 288 -19.69 20.25 8.95
N LYS A 289 -19.81 19.52 10.08
CA LYS A 289 -21.05 18.80 10.45
C LYS A 289 -22.31 19.68 10.60
N LYS A 290 -22.16 21.01 10.73
CA LYS A 290 -23.29 21.97 10.75
C LYS A 290 -23.66 22.51 9.36
N GLY A 291 -23.01 22.06 8.30
CA GLY A 291 -23.19 22.59 6.94
C GLY A 291 -22.46 23.93 6.68
N GLN A 292 -21.72 24.46 7.66
CA GLN A 292 -20.91 25.66 7.46
C GLN A 292 -19.70 25.33 6.58
N GLU A 293 -19.51 26.13 5.53
CA GLU A 293 -18.40 26.01 4.60
C GLU A 293 -17.28 27.00 4.95
N THR A 294 -16.03 26.53 4.91
CA THR A 294 -14.83 27.37 4.84
C THR A 294 -14.02 27.00 3.59
N TYR A 295 -13.20 27.92 3.11
CA TYR A 295 -12.39 27.75 1.91
C TYR A 295 -10.91 27.88 2.27
N TYR A 296 -10.09 27.00 1.74
CA TYR A 296 -8.64 26.96 1.97
C TYR A 296 -7.89 26.69 0.66
N THR A 297 -6.67 27.16 0.59
CA THR A 297 -5.78 26.99 -0.55
C THR A 297 -4.50 26.25 -0.15
N ALA A 298 -3.89 25.48 -1.07
CA ALA A 298 -2.58 24.88 -0.83
C ALA A 298 -1.69 24.74 -2.05
N ALA A 299 -0.38 24.74 -1.82
CA ALA A 299 0.62 24.52 -2.86
C ALA A 299 0.53 23.09 -3.43
N GLN A 300 0.33 22.07 -2.59
CA GLN A 300 0.19 20.66 -2.98
C GLN A 300 -0.98 19.99 -2.22
N PHE A 301 -1.54 18.91 -2.79
CA PHE A 301 -2.64 18.14 -2.17
C PHE A 301 -2.36 16.63 -2.16
N VAL A 302 -2.76 15.95 -1.09
CA VAL A 302 -2.72 14.48 -0.98
C VAL A 302 -4.10 13.95 -0.67
N ILE A 303 -4.65 13.14 -1.58
CA ILE A 303 -5.91 12.43 -1.40
C ILE A 303 -5.59 11.12 -0.66
N ALA A 304 -6.26 10.89 0.46
CA ALA A 304 -6.03 9.76 1.37
C ALA A 304 -7.34 9.27 2.01
N THR A 305 -8.47 9.44 1.31
CA THR A 305 -9.84 9.23 1.78
C THR A 305 -10.25 7.77 1.96
N GLY A 306 -9.45 6.82 1.45
CA GLY A 306 -9.68 5.38 1.59
C GLY A 306 -10.99 4.91 0.94
N GLU A 307 -11.57 3.84 1.47
CA GLU A 307 -12.79 3.21 0.95
C GLU A 307 -13.84 2.99 2.04
N ARG A 308 -15.11 2.84 1.65
CA ARG A 308 -16.26 2.51 2.52
C ARG A 308 -16.98 1.24 2.04
N PRO A 309 -17.75 0.54 2.89
CA PRO A 309 -18.46 -0.68 2.50
C PRO A 309 -19.43 -0.47 1.34
N ARG A 310 -19.45 -1.45 0.42
CA ARG A 310 -20.37 -1.50 -0.71
C ARG A 310 -21.69 -2.14 -0.29
N TYR A 311 -22.79 -1.41 -0.47
CA TYR A 311 -24.15 -1.95 -0.47
C TYR A 311 -24.48 -2.55 -1.85
N LEU A 312 -25.35 -3.58 -1.89
CA LEU A 312 -25.63 -4.35 -3.11
C LEU A 312 -26.62 -3.66 -4.06
N GLY A 313 -27.38 -2.68 -3.58
CA GLY A 313 -28.46 -2.04 -4.33
C GLY A 313 -29.75 -2.86 -4.36
N ILE A 314 -29.96 -3.76 -3.39
CA ILE A 314 -31.17 -4.60 -3.26
C ILE A 314 -32.08 -4.10 -2.15
N GLN A 315 -33.37 -4.43 -2.22
CA GLN A 315 -34.36 -3.99 -1.24
C GLN A 315 -33.99 -4.42 0.20
N GLY A 316 -34.02 -3.45 1.13
CA GLY A 316 -33.72 -3.68 2.54
C GLY A 316 -32.22 -3.69 2.88
N ASP A 317 -31.32 -3.44 1.92
CA ASP A 317 -29.89 -3.55 2.17
C ASP A 317 -29.32 -2.43 3.03
N LYS A 318 -29.81 -1.19 2.90
CA LYS A 318 -29.40 -0.06 3.76
C LYS A 318 -30.22 0.00 5.04
N GLU A 319 -31.48 -0.40 4.95
CA GLU A 319 -32.48 -0.31 6.02
C GLU A 319 -32.20 -1.35 7.11
N TYR A 320 -31.87 -2.58 6.73
CA TYR A 320 -31.77 -3.71 7.66
C TYR A 320 -30.37 -4.35 7.75
N CYS A 321 -29.39 -3.95 6.92
CA CYS A 321 -28.03 -4.48 7.03
C CYS A 321 -27.07 -3.48 7.69
N ILE A 322 -26.40 -3.98 8.74
CA ILE A 322 -25.13 -3.45 9.21
C ILE A 322 -23.99 -3.84 8.25
N THR A 323 -22.83 -3.20 8.42
CA THR A 323 -21.57 -3.52 7.73
C THR A 323 -20.42 -3.65 8.73
N SER A 324 -19.18 -3.85 8.24
CA SER A 324 -17.97 -3.75 9.08
C SER A 324 -17.87 -2.41 9.82
N ASP A 325 -18.42 -1.35 9.24
CA ASP A 325 -18.36 0.00 9.79
C ASP A 325 -19.25 0.18 11.03
N ASP A 326 -20.18 -0.74 11.27
CA ASP A 326 -21.15 -0.72 12.37
C ASP A 326 -20.85 -1.81 13.41
N LEU A 327 -20.47 -3.01 12.94
CA LEU A 327 -20.30 -4.22 13.75
C LEU A 327 -19.36 -4.02 14.95
N PHE A 328 -18.25 -3.31 14.76
CA PHE A 328 -17.24 -3.09 15.81
C PHE A 328 -17.71 -2.17 16.95
N SER A 329 -18.82 -1.45 16.74
CA SER A 329 -19.46 -0.54 17.69
C SER A 329 -20.89 -0.97 18.07
N LEU A 330 -21.33 -2.16 17.65
CA LEU A 330 -22.71 -2.61 17.82
C LEU A 330 -23.06 -2.72 19.32
N PRO A 331 -24.07 -2.00 19.83
CA PRO A 331 -24.34 -1.92 21.28
C PRO A 331 -25.02 -3.18 21.84
N TYR A 332 -25.47 -4.10 20.98
CA TYR A 332 -26.06 -5.39 21.33
C TYR A 332 -25.30 -6.52 20.62
N CYS A 333 -25.37 -7.73 21.19
CA CYS A 333 -24.82 -8.92 20.55
C CYS A 333 -25.60 -9.24 19.26
N PRO A 334 -24.96 -9.43 18.09
CA PRO A 334 -25.68 -9.67 16.83
C PRO A 334 -26.40 -11.03 16.79
N GLY A 335 -26.06 -11.96 17.69
CA GLY A 335 -26.73 -13.26 17.77
C GLY A 335 -26.52 -14.09 16.51
N LYS A 336 -27.60 -14.71 16.01
CA LYS A 336 -27.56 -15.52 14.79
C LYS A 336 -27.29 -14.63 13.57
N THR A 337 -26.12 -14.79 12.96
CA THR A 337 -25.58 -13.84 11.98
C THR A 337 -25.42 -14.49 10.59
N LEU A 338 -25.95 -13.83 9.56
CA LEU A 338 -25.62 -14.12 8.16
C LEU A 338 -24.61 -13.09 7.64
N VAL A 339 -23.60 -13.55 6.90
CA VAL A 339 -22.50 -12.76 6.34
C VAL A 339 -22.48 -12.95 4.82
N VAL A 340 -22.95 -11.98 4.03
CA VAL A 340 -22.91 -12.08 2.56
C VAL A 340 -21.60 -11.50 2.01
N GLY A 341 -20.62 -12.39 1.84
CA GLY A 341 -19.33 -12.05 1.28
C GLY A 341 -18.32 -13.17 1.44
N ALA A 342 -17.19 -13.06 0.73
CA ALA A 342 -16.10 -14.03 0.77
C ALA A 342 -14.71 -13.35 0.68
N SER A 343 -14.64 -12.07 1.04
CA SER A 343 -13.38 -11.34 1.24
C SER A 343 -12.76 -11.69 2.59
N TYR A 344 -11.53 -11.23 2.84
CA TYR A 344 -10.89 -11.38 4.15
C TYR A 344 -11.75 -10.80 5.28
N VAL A 345 -12.35 -9.61 5.09
CA VAL A 345 -13.28 -9.00 6.07
C VAL A 345 -14.46 -9.91 6.39
N ALA A 346 -15.03 -10.57 5.38
CA ALA A 346 -16.16 -11.48 5.58
C ALA A 346 -15.77 -12.71 6.41
N LEU A 347 -14.64 -13.35 6.08
CA LEU A 347 -14.19 -14.56 6.76
C LEU A 347 -13.63 -14.26 8.16
N GLU A 348 -12.96 -13.13 8.36
CA GLU A 348 -12.49 -12.67 9.67
C GLU A 348 -13.65 -12.37 10.61
N CYS A 349 -14.66 -11.62 10.15
CA CYS A 349 -15.85 -11.34 10.96
C CYS A 349 -16.64 -12.61 11.27
N ALA A 350 -16.84 -13.49 10.29
CA ALA A 350 -17.51 -14.77 10.52
C ALA A 350 -16.75 -15.66 11.52
N GLY A 351 -15.42 -15.72 11.39
CA GLY A 351 -14.54 -16.50 12.25
C GLY A 351 -14.54 -16.03 13.70
N PHE A 352 -14.40 -14.73 13.97
CA PHE A 352 -14.46 -14.26 15.35
C PHE A 352 -15.87 -14.35 15.95
N LEU A 353 -16.94 -14.10 15.18
CA LEU A 353 -18.31 -14.24 15.69
C LEU A 353 -18.63 -15.70 16.08
N ALA A 354 -18.20 -16.68 15.27
CA ALA A 354 -18.36 -18.10 15.60
C ALA A 354 -17.47 -18.51 16.80
N GLY A 355 -16.22 -18.04 16.87
CA GLY A 355 -15.33 -18.28 18.01
C GLY A 355 -15.78 -17.62 19.33
N LEU A 356 -16.66 -16.62 19.27
CA LEU A 356 -17.37 -16.06 20.42
C LEU A 356 -18.67 -16.82 20.77
N GLY A 357 -18.97 -17.92 20.07
CA GLY A 357 -20.09 -18.84 20.35
C GLY A 357 -21.41 -18.54 19.62
N LEU A 358 -21.38 -17.79 18.51
CA LEU A 358 -22.60 -17.40 17.77
C LEU A 358 -22.92 -18.35 16.59
N ASP A 359 -24.21 -18.49 16.25
CA ASP A 359 -24.65 -19.20 15.04
C ASP A 359 -24.35 -18.34 13.80
N VAL A 360 -23.26 -18.64 13.10
CA VAL A 360 -22.78 -17.87 11.94
C VAL A 360 -22.94 -18.66 10.64
N THR A 361 -23.47 -17.98 9.62
CA THR A 361 -23.53 -18.48 8.23
C THR A 361 -22.86 -17.48 7.28
N VAL A 362 -22.05 -17.97 6.34
CA VAL A 362 -21.39 -17.19 5.28
C VAL A 362 -21.99 -17.52 3.92
N MET A 363 -22.48 -16.53 3.19
CA MET A 363 -22.98 -16.70 1.83
C MET A 363 -21.92 -16.31 0.79
N VAL A 364 -21.57 -17.26 -0.07
CA VAL A 364 -20.45 -17.15 -1.02
C VAL A 364 -20.97 -17.20 -2.45
N ARG A 365 -20.91 -16.08 -3.18
CA ARG A 365 -21.36 -16.01 -4.59
C ARG A 365 -20.56 -16.89 -5.55
N SER A 366 -19.27 -17.14 -5.29
CA SER A 366 -18.42 -17.89 -6.22
C SER A 366 -17.29 -18.67 -5.53
N ILE A 367 -16.23 -17.98 -5.11
CA ILE A 367 -15.01 -18.54 -4.53
C ILE A 367 -14.61 -17.76 -3.27
N LEU A 368 -13.83 -18.40 -2.39
CA LEU A 368 -13.24 -17.76 -1.22
C LEU A 368 -12.02 -16.90 -1.61
N LEU A 369 -11.83 -15.78 -0.90
CA LEU A 369 -10.66 -14.90 -1.00
C LEU A 369 -10.21 -14.65 -2.45
N ARG A 370 -11.12 -14.17 -3.30
CA ARG A 370 -10.82 -13.87 -4.71
C ARG A 370 -9.60 -12.93 -4.84
N GLY A 371 -8.57 -13.39 -5.54
CA GLY A 371 -7.28 -12.70 -5.68
C GLY A 371 -6.15 -13.31 -4.84
N PHE A 372 -6.48 -14.15 -3.85
CA PHE A 372 -5.53 -14.95 -3.09
C PHE A 372 -5.38 -16.36 -3.70
N ASP A 373 -4.29 -17.03 -3.35
CA ASP A 373 -4.07 -18.45 -3.67
C ASP A 373 -5.25 -19.30 -3.19
N GLN A 374 -5.86 -20.07 -4.10
CA GLN A 374 -7.13 -20.75 -3.86
C GLN A 374 -6.99 -22.04 -3.04
N GLU A 375 -5.80 -22.63 -3.00
CA GLU A 375 -5.49 -23.75 -2.10
C GLU A 375 -5.40 -23.28 -0.64
N MET A 376 -4.83 -22.09 -0.41
CA MET A 376 -4.90 -21.44 0.90
C MET A 376 -6.34 -21.02 1.25
N ALA A 377 -7.08 -20.46 0.29
CA ALA A 377 -8.44 -19.98 0.51
C ALA A 377 -9.43 -21.09 0.90
N GLU A 378 -9.38 -22.25 0.23
CA GLU A 378 -10.24 -23.37 0.58
C GLU A 378 -9.76 -24.10 1.86
N LYS A 379 -8.45 -24.14 2.16
CA LYS A 379 -7.97 -24.61 3.48
C LYS A 379 -8.52 -23.76 4.64
N VAL A 380 -8.57 -22.44 4.47
CA VAL A 380 -9.23 -21.52 5.43
C VAL A 380 -10.74 -21.82 5.51
N GLY A 381 -11.41 -22.01 4.38
CA GLY A 381 -12.82 -22.39 4.32
C GLY A 381 -13.13 -23.68 5.08
N SER A 382 -12.41 -24.77 4.79
CA SER A 382 -12.60 -26.06 5.46
C SER A 382 -12.33 -25.99 6.96
N TYR A 383 -11.31 -25.24 7.41
CA TYR A 383 -11.07 -25.04 8.85
C TYR A 383 -12.24 -24.31 9.52
N MET A 384 -12.80 -23.27 8.88
CA MET A 384 -13.97 -22.56 9.38
C MET A 384 -15.24 -23.44 9.40
N GLU A 385 -15.46 -24.26 8.36
CA GLU A 385 -16.56 -25.22 8.28
C GLU A 385 -16.47 -26.27 9.42
N GLN A 386 -15.27 -26.80 9.69
CA GLN A 386 -15.01 -27.73 10.80
C GLN A 386 -15.22 -27.08 12.18
N HIS A 387 -14.96 -25.78 12.31
CA HIS A 387 -15.13 -25.02 13.56
C HIS A 387 -16.48 -24.27 13.64
N GLY A 388 -17.51 -24.76 12.94
CA GLY A 388 -18.91 -24.40 13.17
C GLY A 388 -19.47 -23.26 12.30
N VAL A 389 -18.68 -22.66 11.41
CA VAL A 389 -19.18 -21.66 10.44
C VAL A 389 -19.90 -22.37 9.30
N LYS A 390 -21.17 -22.07 9.08
CA LYS A 390 -21.97 -22.66 7.99
C LYS A 390 -21.70 -21.92 6.68
N PHE A 391 -21.57 -22.61 5.55
CA PHE A 391 -21.34 -21.96 4.24
C PHE A 391 -22.45 -22.23 3.23
N LEU A 392 -23.03 -21.17 2.67
CA LEU A 392 -24.00 -21.19 1.57
C LEU A 392 -23.28 -20.80 0.27
N ARG A 393 -22.72 -21.79 -0.42
CA ARG A 393 -21.89 -21.59 -1.62
C ARG A 393 -22.74 -21.54 -2.90
N LYS A 394 -22.36 -20.67 -3.84
CA LYS A 394 -23.02 -20.37 -5.14
C LYS A 394 -24.40 -19.68 -5.06
N PHE A 395 -24.66 -18.92 -3.99
CA PHE A 395 -25.89 -18.13 -3.84
C PHE A 395 -25.69 -16.63 -4.09
N ILE A 396 -26.75 -15.94 -4.50
CA ILE A 396 -26.87 -14.48 -4.59
C ILE A 396 -28.11 -14.09 -3.77
N PRO A 397 -28.03 -13.12 -2.84
CA PRO A 397 -29.21 -12.70 -2.10
C PRO A 397 -30.18 -11.95 -3.01
N VAL A 398 -31.47 -12.25 -2.88
CA VAL A 398 -32.55 -11.44 -3.46
C VAL A 398 -33.01 -10.37 -2.47
N MET A 399 -32.97 -10.67 -1.16
CA MET A 399 -33.21 -9.72 -0.07
C MET A 399 -32.33 -10.03 1.17
N VAL A 400 -31.75 -8.97 1.74
CA VAL A 400 -31.15 -8.79 3.10
C VAL A 400 -29.93 -9.62 3.57
N LEU A 401 -29.22 -8.98 4.52
CA LEU A 401 -28.18 -9.37 5.49
C LEU A 401 -26.69 -9.32 5.09
N LEU A 402 -26.05 -8.20 5.47
CA LEU A 402 -24.60 -7.92 5.54
C LEU A 402 -23.84 -8.05 4.21
N ALA A 403 -23.84 -6.96 3.43
CA ALA A 403 -23.08 -6.83 2.20
C ALA A 403 -21.58 -6.54 2.46
N ILE A 404 -20.67 -7.35 1.89
CA ILE A 404 -19.22 -7.15 2.06
C ILE A 404 -18.48 -7.02 0.71
N GLY A 405 -18.36 -5.77 0.28
CA GLY A 405 -17.32 -5.24 -0.61
C GLY A 405 -16.89 -3.85 -0.11
N ARG A 406 -16.00 -3.15 -0.83
CA ARG A 406 -15.71 -1.73 -0.57
C ARG A 406 -15.68 -0.92 -1.88
N ASP A 407 -15.88 0.39 -1.76
CA ASP A 407 -15.85 1.38 -2.84
C ASP A 407 -15.01 2.59 -2.44
N SER A 408 -14.19 3.08 -3.37
CA SER A 408 -13.24 4.18 -3.13
C SER A 408 -13.92 5.53 -2.96
N CYS A 409 -13.49 6.30 -1.96
CA CYS A 409 -14.01 7.63 -1.64
C CYS A 409 -13.45 8.72 -2.57
N THR A 410 -13.80 8.68 -3.86
CA THR A 410 -13.30 9.61 -4.88
C THR A 410 -14.41 10.43 -5.54
N ARG A 411 -15.65 9.93 -5.56
CA ARG A 411 -16.82 10.62 -6.11
C ARG A 411 -17.34 11.69 -5.14
N LYS A 412 -17.96 12.76 -5.68
CA LYS A 412 -18.48 13.94 -4.95
C LYS A 412 -17.42 14.80 -4.24
N MET A 413 -16.16 14.73 -4.68
CA MET A 413 -15.05 15.49 -4.12
C MET A 413 -14.52 16.61 -5.03
N GLY A 414 -15.14 16.90 -6.18
CA GLY A 414 -14.68 17.97 -7.07
C GLY A 414 -13.44 17.64 -7.91
N LEU A 415 -13.00 16.38 -7.94
CA LEU A 415 -11.81 15.92 -8.67
C LEU A 415 -11.91 16.19 -10.18
N GLU A 416 -13.12 16.13 -10.71
CA GLU A 416 -13.46 16.48 -12.09
C GLU A 416 -13.17 17.95 -12.43
N LYS A 417 -13.35 18.88 -11.47
CA LYS A 417 -13.17 20.34 -11.67
C LYS A 417 -11.70 20.75 -11.78
N ILE A 418 -10.79 19.88 -11.34
CA ILE A 418 -9.34 20.06 -11.41
C ILE A 418 -8.65 19.08 -12.36
N GLY A 419 -9.39 18.22 -13.07
CA GLY A 419 -8.83 17.29 -14.06
C GLY A 419 -8.12 16.06 -13.48
N VAL A 420 -8.38 15.68 -12.23
CA VAL A 420 -7.90 14.40 -11.67
C VAL A 420 -8.69 13.26 -12.30
N LYS A 421 -8.00 12.40 -13.05
CA LYS A 421 -8.60 11.22 -13.70
C LYS A 421 -8.92 10.15 -12.67
N ILE A 422 -10.09 9.52 -12.82
CA ILE A 422 -10.56 8.38 -12.03
C ILE A 422 -10.85 7.23 -13.00
N ASN A 423 -10.54 5.99 -12.62
CA ASN A 423 -10.99 4.83 -13.37
C ASN A 423 -12.45 4.53 -13.02
N GLU A 424 -13.37 4.78 -13.96
CA GLU A 424 -14.81 4.64 -13.73
C GLU A 424 -15.26 3.23 -13.30
N LYS A 425 -14.50 2.17 -13.62
CA LYS A 425 -14.84 0.78 -13.25
C LYS A 425 -14.45 0.43 -11.81
N SER A 426 -13.35 0.99 -11.30
CA SER A 426 -12.83 0.69 -9.96
C SER A 426 -13.15 1.79 -8.94
N GLY A 427 -13.41 3.02 -9.40
CA GLY A 427 -13.47 4.21 -8.56
C GLY A 427 -12.10 4.71 -8.09
N LYS A 428 -11.00 4.02 -8.41
CA LYS A 428 -9.65 4.34 -7.96
C LYS A 428 -8.99 5.41 -8.84
N ILE A 429 -7.97 6.07 -8.30
CA ILE A 429 -7.17 7.09 -8.96
C ILE A 429 -5.91 6.43 -9.53
N PRO A 430 -5.68 6.49 -10.86
CA PRO A 430 -4.41 6.08 -11.46
C PRO A 430 -3.28 7.00 -11.01
N VAL A 431 -2.17 6.41 -10.55
CA VAL A 431 -0.96 7.13 -10.13
C VAL A 431 0.29 6.54 -10.75
N ASN A 432 1.34 7.34 -10.88
CA ASN A 432 2.67 6.86 -11.25
C ASN A 432 3.45 6.29 -10.05
N ASP A 433 4.71 5.90 -10.27
CA ASP A 433 5.59 5.29 -9.25
C ASP A 433 6.05 6.26 -8.14
N VAL A 434 5.66 7.54 -8.21
CA VAL A 434 5.84 8.52 -7.13
C VAL A 434 4.51 9.01 -6.55
N GLU A 435 3.44 8.22 -6.72
CA GLU A 435 2.09 8.46 -6.17
C GLU A 435 1.39 9.74 -6.69
N GLN A 436 1.89 10.31 -7.80
CA GLN A 436 1.31 11.49 -8.45
C GLN A 436 0.17 11.11 -9.39
N THR A 437 -0.89 11.93 -9.40
CA THR A 437 -2.08 11.75 -10.26
C THR A 437 -1.87 12.36 -11.66
N SER A 438 -2.94 12.48 -12.46
CA SER A 438 -2.92 13.25 -13.72
C SER A 438 -2.73 14.77 -13.54
N VAL A 439 -2.76 15.28 -12.30
CA VAL A 439 -2.59 16.71 -11.98
C VAL A 439 -1.28 16.89 -11.19
N PRO A 440 -0.31 17.70 -11.67
CA PRO A 440 1.05 17.69 -11.12
C PRO A 440 1.19 18.00 -9.62
N TYR A 441 0.26 18.79 -9.04
CA TYR A 441 0.27 19.18 -7.63
C TYR A 441 -0.61 18.27 -6.74
N VAL A 442 -1.21 17.21 -7.29
CA VAL A 442 -2.12 16.30 -6.58
C VAL A 442 -1.59 14.87 -6.61
N TYR A 443 -1.55 14.25 -5.43
CA TYR A 443 -1.07 12.89 -5.20
C TYR A 443 -2.17 12.06 -4.54
N ALA A 444 -2.12 10.73 -4.67
CA ALA A 444 -3.06 9.82 -4.02
C ALA A 444 -2.31 8.69 -3.31
N VAL A 445 -2.73 8.34 -2.09
CA VAL A 445 -2.06 7.33 -1.25
C VAL A 445 -3.04 6.39 -0.55
N GLY A 446 -2.60 5.16 -0.32
CA GLY A 446 -3.43 4.10 0.26
C GLY A 446 -4.51 3.59 -0.70
N ASP A 447 -5.59 3.04 -0.14
CA ASP A 447 -6.55 2.16 -0.81
C ASP A 447 -7.19 2.72 -2.10
N ILE A 448 -7.28 4.05 -2.24
CA ILE A 448 -7.80 4.73 -3.45
C ILE A 448 -6.85 4.67 -4.66
N SER A 449 -5.61 4.23 -4.47
CA SER A 449 -4.57 4.22 -5.51
C SER A 449 -4.71 2.97 -6.38
N GLU A 450 -4.83 3.14 -7.69
CA GLU A 450 -5.02 1.98 -8.58
C GLU A 450 -3.76 1.08 -8.62
N GLY A 451 -3.97 -0.24 -8.57
CA GLY A 451 -2.90 -1.26 -8.65
C GLY A 451 -2.03 -1.43 -7.38
N LYS A 452 -2.26 -0.65 -6.31
CA LYS A 452 -1.50 -0.77 -5.04
C LYS A 452 -2.26 -1.65 -4.03
N PRO A 453 -1.60 -2.43 -3.15
CA PRO A 453 -2.30 -3.24 -2.14
C PRO A 453 -2.99 -2.41 -1.05
N GLU A 454 -4.24 -2.75 -0.75
CA GLU A 454 -5.15 -2.10 0.22
C GLU A 454 -4.78 -2.45 1.68
N LEU A 455 -3.58 -2.05 2.11
CA LEU A 455 -2.99 -2.43 3.39
C LEU A 455 -2.48 -1.22 4.16
N THR A 456 -2.78 -1.17 5.46
CA THR A 456 -2.36 -0.07 6.35
C THR A 456 -0.85 0.21 6.34
N PRO A 457 0.05 -0.80 6.41
CA PRO A 457 1.50 -0.55 6.30
C PRO A 457 1.92 0.05 4.95
N VAL A 458 1.25 -0.31 3.85
CA VAL A 458 1.49 0.25 2.52
C VAL A 458 1.09 1.72 2.50
N ALA A 459 -0.11 2.06 2.99
CA ALA A 459 -0.59 3.43 3.07
C ALA A 459 0.30 4.33 3.97
N ILE A 460 0.72 3.82 5.14
CA ILE A 460 1.65 4.51 6.05
C ILE A 460 2.98 4.79 5.34
N GLN A 461 3.56 3.78 4.70
CA GLN A 461 4.86 3.89 4.05
C GLN A 461 4.81 4.80 2.81
N SER A 462 3.77 4.69 1.97
CA SER A 462 3.60 5.59 0.82
C SER A 462 3.40 7.03 1.27
N GLY A 463 2.63 7.28 2.34
CA GLY A 463 2.45 8.62 2.91
C GLY A 463 3.77 9.24 3.40
N LYS A 464 4.59 8.47 4.14
CA LYS A 464 5.91 8.94 4.60
C LYS A 464 6.89 9.19 3.46
N LEU A 465 7.00 8.24 2.52
CA LEU A 465 7.92 8.36 1.39
C LEU A 465 7.52 9.51 0.46
N LEU A 466 6.22 9.73 0.25
CA LEU A 466 5.72 10.88 -0.50
C LEU A 466 6.11 12.20 0.18
N ALA A 467 5.82 12.37 1.48
CA ALA A 467 6.20 13.57 2.21
C ALA A 467 7.71 13.87 2.14
N ARG A 468 8.54 12.83 2.26
CA ARG A 468 10.00 12.95 2.06
C ARG A 468 10.36 13.39 0.65
N ARG A 469 9.84 12.74 -0.40
CA ARG A 469 10.10 13.11 -1.81
C ARG A 469 9.62 14.53 -2.17
N LEU A 470 8.61 15.06 -1.49
CA LEU A 470 8.09 16.41 -1.70
C LEU A 470 8.90 17.49 -0.97
N PHE A 471 9.39 17.19 0.25
CA PHE A 471 9.85 18.23 1.18
C PHE A 471 11.20 17.96 1.86
N GLY A 472 11.91 16.88 1.52
CA GLY A 472 13.22 16.55 2.08
C GLY A 472 14.19 15.96 1.05
N ALA A 473 15.47 16.21 1.23
CA ALA A 473 16.53 15.75 0.31
C ALA A 473 17.17 14.42 0.77
N SER A 474 16.49 13.28 0.57
CA SER A 474 17.12 11.93 0.61
C SER A 474 16.12 10.79 0.29
N LEU A 475 16.67 9.60 -0.03
CA LEU A 475 15.93 8.36 -0.27
C LEU A 475 16.54 7.21 0.56
N GLU A 476 15.68 6.38 1.21
CA GLU A 476 15.99 5.09 1.87
C GLU A 476 16.90 5.15 3.15
N LYS A 477 17.04 4.16 4.06
CA LYS A 477 16.25 3.00 4.58
C LYS A 477 16.89 2.51 5.92
N ILE A 478 16.14 2.17 6.98
CA ILE A 478 16.63 1.51 8.25
C ILE A 478 15.54 0.57 8.86
N TYR A 479 15.92 -0.39 9.73
CA TYR A 479 15.09 -1.43 10.41
C TYR A 479 15.02 -1.19 11.96
N HIS A 480 14.73 -2.07 12.95
CA HIS A 480 14.36 -3.50 13.17
C HIS A 480 13.78 -3.69 14.62
N THR A 481 13.11 -4.83 14.97
CA THR A 481 12.89 -5.31 16.37
C THR A 481 12.36 -6.78 16.44
N LEU A 482 12.18 -7.40 17.62
CA LEU A 482 11.89 -8.84 17.86
C LEU A 482 10.93 -9.15 19.05
N PHE A 483 10.15 -10.25 18.98
CA PHE A 483 9.86 -11.23 20.07
C PHE A 483 9.13 -12.51 19.53
N TRP A 484 8.84 -13.53 20.36
CA TRP A 484 8.50 -14.91 19.95
C TRP A 484 7.72 -15.75 21.02
N PRO A 485 6.62 -16.48 20.70
CA PRO A 485 5.95 -17.36 21.70
C PRO A 485 5.54 -18.80 21.23
N LEU A 486 5.42 -19.73 22.21
CA LEU A 486 5.38 -21.20 22.06
C LEU A 486 3.96 -21.84 22.17
N GLU A 487 2.89 -21.08 21.94
CA GLU A 487 1.62 -21.24 22.68
C GLU A 487 0.67 -22.40 22.27
N TRP A 488 1.01 -23.24 21.28
CA TRP A 488 0.00 -24.10 20.61
C TRP A 488 0.11 -25.62 20.82
N THR A 489 1.11 -26.12 21.55
CA THR A 489 1.32 -27.57 21.76
C THR A 489 0.42 -28.11 22.87
N VAL A 490 -0.87 -28.27 22.57
CA VAL A 490 -1.90 -28.75 23.51
C VAL A 490 -2.06 -30.28 23.44
N ALA A 491 -1.81 -30.98 24.54
CA ALA A 491 -2.00 -32.43 24.61
C ALA A 491 -3.47 -32.84 24.41
N GLY A 492 -3.75 -33.79 23.52
CA GLY A 492 -5.13 -34.23 23.24
C GLY A 492 -5.95 -33.25 22.39
N ARG A 493 -5.34 -32.64 21.36
CA ARG A 493 -6.04 -32.01 20.23
C ARG A 493 -6.05 -32.99 19.04
N GLU A 494 -7.06 -32.93 18.19
CA GLU A 494 -7.06 -33.67 16.92
C GLU A 494 -6.02 -33.13 15.93
N ASN A 495 -5.76 -33.86 14.84
CA ASN A 495 -4.58 -33.74 13.98
C ASN A 495 -4.27 -32.33 13.45
N ASN A 496 -2.98 -32.10 13.19
CA ASN A 496 -2.41 -30.81 12.80
C ASN A 496 -3.05 -30.22 11.51
N THR A 497 -3.74 -29.09 11.65
CA THR A 497 -4.35 -28.34 10.55
C THR A 497 -3.48 -27.21 9.98
N CYS A 498 -2.28 -26.99 10.53
CA CYS A 498 -1.37 -25.94 10.05
C CYS A 498 -0.78 -26.33 8.69
N TYR A 499 -0.47 -25.34 7.85
CA TYR A 499 0.07 -25.57 6.51
C TYR A 499 1.02 -24.46 6.09
N ALA A 500 2.16 -24.84 5.52
CA ALA A 500 3.20 -23.97 5.02
C ALA A 500 3.51 -24.30 3.55
N LYS A 501 3.73 -23.28 2.72
CA LYS A 501 4.31 -23.46 1.38
C LYS A 501 5.10 -22.24 0.91
N ILE A 502 6.07 -22.50 0.05
CA ILE A 502 6.83 -21.51 -0.71
C ILE A 502 6.71 -21.82 -2.20
N ILE A 503 6.79 -20.78 -3.02
CA ILE A 503 6.79 -20.86 -4.48
C ILE A 503 8.14 -20.34 -4.95
N CYS A 504 8.92 -21.19 -5.63
CA CYS A 504 10.27 -20.88 -6.08
C CYS A 504 10.33 -20.78 -7.61
N ASN A 505 11.07 -19.81 -8.14
CA ASN A 505 11.32 -19.67 -9.57
C ASN A 505 12.56 -20.46 -9.98
N LYS A 506 12.36 -21.65 -10.56
CA LYS A 506 13.44 -22.53 -11.06
C LYS A 506 14.34 -21.87 -12.11
N LEU A 507 13.86 -20.85 -12.82
CA LEU A 507 14.65 -20.11 -13.82
C LEU A 507 15.41 -18.91 -13.23
N ASP A 508 15.16 -18.56 -11.97
CA ASP A 508 15.87 -17.53 -11.20
C ASP A 508 16.44 -18.17 -9.93
N HIS A 509 17.26 -19.20 -10.09
CA HIS A 509 18.04 -19.86 -9.03
C HIS A 509 17.22 -20.32 -7.79
N ASP A 510 15.99 -20.80 -8.03
CA ASP A 510 15.01 -21.16 -6.99
C ASP A 510 14.73 -20.03 -5.98
N ARG A 511 14.77 -18.78 -6.44
CA ARG A 511 14.30 -17.60 -5.71
C ARG A 511 12.86 -17.75 -5.26
N VAL A 512 12.60 -17.44 -3.99
CA VAL A 512 11.27 -17.46 -3.40
C VAL A 512 10.47 -16.26 -3.92
N ILE A 513 9.46 -16.56 -4.74
CA ILE A 513 8.53 -15.57 -5.34
C ILE A 513 7.15 -15.58 -4.68
N GLY A 514 6.84 -16.59 -3.87
CA GLY A 514 5.62 -16.66 -3.05
C GLY A 514 5.88 -17.37 -1.72
N PHE A 515 5.18 -16.94 -0.67
CA PHE A 515 5.29 -17.45 0.69
C PHE A 515 3.89 -17.48 1.31
N HIS A 516 3.51 -18.61 1.91
CA HIS A 516 2.19 -18.80 2.51
C HIS A 516 2.28 -19.63 3.79
N ILE A 517 1.60 -19.16 4.84
CA ILE A 517 1.39 -19.88 6.11
C ILE A 517 -0.10 -19.82 6.48
N LEU A 518 -0.61 -20.94 6.99
CA LEU A 518 -1.86 -21.06 7.72
C LEU A 518 -1.52 -21.69 9.07
N GLY A 519 -1.69 -20.93 10.15
CA GLY A 519 -1.33 -21.34 11.51
C GLY A 519 -1.37 -20.16 12.49
N PRO A 520 -1.13 -20.40 13.80
CA PRO A 520 -1.01 -19.33 14.78
C PRO A 520 0.18 -18.42 14.45
N ASN A 521 0.09 -17.14 14.86
CA ASN A 521 1.15 -16.13 14.69
C ASN A 521 1.66 -15.94 13.23
N ALA A 522 0.85 -16.34 12.25
CA ALA A 522 1.13 -16.23 10.81
C ALA A 522 1.56 -14.83 10.35
N SER A 523 1.04 -13.75 10.96
CA SER A 523 1.47 -12.37 10.67
C SER A 523 2.93 -12.12 11.03
N GLU A 524 3.37 -12.60 12.20
CA GLU A 524 4.72 -12.36 12.72
C GLU A 524 5.75 -13.17 11.92
N VAL A 525 5.42 -14.45 11.62
CA VAL A 525 6.24 -15.32 10.76
C VAL A 525 6.37 -14.72 9.35
N THR A 526 5.26 -14.34 8.72
CA THR A 526 5.26 -13.76 7.36
C THR A 526 6.03 -12.44 7.30
N GLN A 527 5.99 -11.62 8.35
CA GLN A 527 6.69 -10.34 8.40
C GLN A 527 8.22 -10.49 8.29
N GLY A 528 8.79 -11.57 8.85
CA GLY A 528 10.21 -11.91 8.69
C GLY A 528 10.54 -12.33 7.26
N PHE A 529 9.86 -13.35 6.73
CA PHE A 529 10.13 -13.87 5.38
C PHE A 529 9.85 -12.84 4.27
N ALA A 530 8.87 -11.96 4.44
CA ALA A 530 8.61 -10.85 3.50
C ALA A 530 9.74 -9.80 3.46
N ALA A 531 10.58 -9.70 4.51
CA ALA A 531 11.81 -8.92 4.46
C ALA A 531 12.91 -9.70 3.70
N ALA A 532 13.11 -10.98 4.02
CA ALA A 532 14.09 -11.83 3.36
C ALA A 532 13.85 -11.96 1.83
N MET A 533 12.60 -12.10 1.38
CA MET A 533 12.24 -12.12 -0.05
C MET A 533 12.67 -10.84 -0.79
N LYS A 534 12.63 -9.67 -0.13
CA LYS A 534 13.12 -8.40 -0.71
C LYS A 534 14.65 -8.35 -0.81
N CYS A 535 15.35 -9.10 0.03
CA CYS A 535 16.81 -9.29 -0.04
C CYS A 535 17.23 -10.40 -1.02
N GLY A 536 16.30 -11.03 -1.74
CA GLY A 536 16.62 -12.06 -2.75
C GLY A 536 16.65 -13.50 -2.23
N LEU A 537 15.92 -13.82 -1.16
CA LEU A 537 15.77 -15.18 -0.61
C LEU A 537 15.56 -16.26 -1.69
N THR A 538 16.32 -17.35 -1.61
CA THR A 538 16.19 -18.56 -2.43
C THR A 538 15.83 -19.77 -1.57
N LYS A 539 15.38 -20.87 -2.19
CA LYS A 539 15.17 -22.16 -1.50
C LYS A 539 16.44 -22.60 -0.75
N ARG A 540 17.60 -22.49 -1.40
CA ARG A 540 18.89 -22.82 -0.79
C ARG A 540 19.16 -21.97 0.47
N LEU A 541 18.87 -20.68 0.46
CA LEU A 541 19.07 -19.83 1.65
C LEU A 541 18.10 -20.16 2.79
N LEU A 542 16.94 -20.79 2.51
CA LEU A 542 16.07 -21.35 3.55
C LEU A 542 16.65 -22.64 4.14
N ASP A 543 17.20 -23.52 3.29
CA ASP A 543 17.74 -24.82 3.69
C ASP A 543 19.10 -24.69 4.41
N ASP A 544 19.92 -23.71 4.01
CA ASP A 544 21.17 -23.31 4.68
C ASP A 544 20.89 -22.55 6.01
N THR A 545 19.62 -22.21 6.34
CA THR A 545 19.24 -21.53 7.59
C THR A 545 18.84 -22.55 8.67
N ILE A 546 19.50 -22.53 9.82
CA ILE A 546 19.13 -23.36 10.96
C ILE A 546 17.83 -22.87 11.60
N GLY A 547 16.83 -23.76 11.68
CA GLY A 547 15.57 -23.50 12.38
C GLY A 547 15.77 -23.32 13.89
N ILE A 548 15.06 -22.35 14.48
CA ILE A 548 14.94 -22.22 15.94
C ILE A 548 13.86 -23.19 16.39
N HIS A 549 14.15 -24.05 17.38
CA HIS A 549 13.23 -25.08 17.85
C HIS A 549 12.75 -24.84 19.29
N PRO A 550 11.47 -25.09 19.63
CA PRO A 550 10.34 -25.36 18.75
C PRO A 550 9.71 -24.06 18.22
N THR A 551 9.44 -23.95 16.92
CA THR A 551 8.78 -22.76 16.34
C THR A 551 7.85 -23.07 15.15
N CYS A 552 6.77 -22.31 15.00
CA CYS A 552 5.99 -22.26 13.75
C CYS A 552 6.79 -21.70 12.54
N GLY A 553 8.02 -21.22 12.74
CA GLY A 553 8.90 -20.70 11.69
C GLY A 553 9.85 -21.75 11.10
N GLU A 554 10.33 -22.71 11.90
CA GLU A 554 11.32 -23.72 11.48
C GLU A 554 10.83 -24.64 10.35
N VAL A 555 9.50 -24.83 10.23
CA VAL A 555 8.91 -25.62 9.14
C VAL A 555 9.30 -25.11 7.75
N PHE A 556 9.74 -23.84 7.63
CA PHE A 556 10.21 -23.27 6.36
C PHE A 556 11.68 -23.60 6.01
N THR A 557 12.48 -24.08 6.96
CA THR A 557 13.88 -24.49 6.74
C THR A 557 14.01 -25.99 6.43
N THR A 558 12.89 -26.74 6.43
CA THR A 558 12.83 -28.20 6.24
C THR A 558 11.82 -28.63 5.17
N LEU A 559 11.45 -27.72 4.24
CA LEU A 559 10.49 -28.01 3.16
C LEU A 559 11.12 -28.84 2.03
N GLU A 560 11.08 -30.16 2.14
CA GLU A 560 11.59 -31.08 1.11
C GLU A 560 10.52 -31.50 0.08
N ILE A 561 9.26 -31.67 0.49
CA ILE A 561 8.22 -32.28 -0.34
C ILE A 561 7.72 -31.29 -1.42
N THR A 562 8.01 -31.59 -2.69
CA THR A 562 7.52 -30.79 -3.83
C THR A 562 6.15 -31.27 -4.31
N LYS A 563 5.25 -30.34 -4.68
CA LYS A 563 3.91 -30.68 -5.21
C LYS A 563 3.94 -31.52 -6.51
N SER A 564 5.05 -31.47 -7.25
CA SER A 564 5.33 -32.31 -8.43
C SER A 564 5.70 -33.75 -8.10
N SER A 565 6.05 -34.08 -6.85
CA SER A 565 6.41 -35.45 -6.44
C SER A 565 5.21 -36.38 -6.22
N GLY A 566 4.02 -35.81 -5.98
CA GLY A 566 2.81 -36.57 -5.63
C GLY A 566 2.83 -37.22 -4.24
N LEU A 567 3.86 -36.98 -3.43
CA LEU A 567 3.99 -37.52 -2.08
C LEU A 567 3.01 -36.87 -1.09
N ASP A 568 2.61 -37.62 -0.06
CA ASP A 568 1.77 -37.15 1.04
C ASP A 568 2.51 -36.09 1.89
N ILE A 569 1.82 -35.00 2.20
CA ILE A 569 2.33 -33.86 3.00
C ILE A 569 1.97 -33.96 4.49
N THR A 570 1.32 -35.05 4.91
CA THR A 570 0.84 -35.25 6.29
C THR A 570 1.98 -35.66 7.22
N GLN A 571 2.51 -34.71 8.00
CA GLN A 571 3.54 -34.99 9.02
C GLN A 571 3.07 -36.04 10.04
N LYS A 572 3.91 -37.06 10.30
CA LYS A 572 3.64 -38.16 11.24
C LYS A 572 4.28 -37.92 12.61
N GLY A 573 4.05 -36.72 13.17
CA GLY A 573 4.63 -36.28 14.44
C GLY A 573 6.04 -35.71 14.29
N CYS A 574 6.78 -35.63 15.40
CA CYS A 574 8.16 -35.14 15.43
C CYS A 574 9.14 -36.28 15.09
N GLY A 575 9.52 -36.36 13.81
CA GLY A 575 10.45 -37.35 13.26
C GLY A 575 10.54 -37.19 11.75
#